data_AF-A0A433V8D5-F1
#
_entry.id   AF-A0A433V8D5-F1
#
_cell.length_a   1.000
_cell.length_b   1.000
_cell.length_c   1.000
_cell.angle_alpha   90.00
_cell.angle_beta   90.00
_cell.angle_gamma   90.00
#
_symmetry.space_group_name_H-M   'P 1'
#
loop_
_entity.id
_entity.type
_entity.pdbx_description
1 polymer ?
#
loop_
_entity_poly.entity_id
_entity_poly.type
_entity_poly.pdbx_seq_one_letter_code
_entity_poly.pdbx_strand_id
1 'polypeptide(L)'
;MIRDLFKKISPESLQSNAVLRVIGDRSSGKTTYMASLARWPNADPSSPVQSVISINEAGEELITKAQNLLEQGLTLEPSNLDTDVLQMKDYSLRITLKAQFSWKNPKATIGSQLVNLNISSKDYAGEFFTDLLYQTGSSQLSDYLDDCLQATGIMFLIDGNSHRKDLEYAAGLDKLLTALDRADINALTRKISLVLTKCEQSSLWVNCHKPAFLAEARFPQVYRKLQTWQQTGAGSVDYFTTSAFGMLGNKYPEPNMNLLSRGRDGVAAIIKDPRRWRPFGLVAPIYWLCTGERHKELDKG
;
A
#
# COMPACT_ATOMS: atom_id res chain seq x y z
N MET A 1 2.17 -57.12 1.31
CA MET A 1 1.33 -56.10 1.97
C MET A 1 2.28 -55.06 2.58
N ILE A 2 2.67 -54.06 1.79
CA ILE A 2 3.49 -52.92 2.25
C ILE A 2 2.82 -51.69 1.63
N ARG A 3 1.88 -51.10 2.38
CA ARG A 3 1.36 -49.75 2.14
C ARG A 3 1.88 -48.89 3.28
N ASP A 4 2.00 -47.60 3.00
CA ASP A 4 2.40 -46.52 3.90
C ASP A 4 3.89 -46.24 4.04
N LEU A 5 4.46 -45.64 2.98
CA LEU A 5 5.62 -44.76 3.15
C LEU A 5 5.64 -43.61 2.13
N PHE A 6 4.54 -42.86 2.04
CA PHE A 6 4.55 -41.52 1.44
C PHE A 6 3.71 -40.58 2.29
N LYS A 7 4.26 -40.16 3.43
CA LYS A 7 3.78 -38.97 4.13
C LYS A 7 4.17 -37.79 3.23
N LYS A 8 3.20 -37.25 2.50
CA LYS A 8 3.32 -36.05 1.67
C LYS A 8 3.66 -34.88 2.61
N ILE A 9 4.95 -34.59 2.78
CA ILE A 9 5.39 -33.38 3.48
C ILE A 9 4.97 -32.22 2.58
N SER A 10 3.85 -31.59 2.90
CA SER A 10 3.48 -30.31 2.31
C SER A 10 4.56 -29.30 2.71
N PRO A 11 5.19 -28.57 1.77
CA PRO A 11 6.13 -27.51 2.14
C PRO A 11 5.39 -26.49 3.00
N GLU A 12 5.79 -26.34 4.26
CA GLU A 12 5.25 -25.33 5.17
C GLU A 12 5.54 -23.96 4.57
N SER A 13 4.53 -23.15 4.27
CA SER A 13 4.76 -21.78 3.77
C SER A 13 5.31 -20.88 4.88
N LEU A 14 6.28 -20.01 4.59
CA LEU A 14 6.68 -18.97 5.52
C LEU A 14 5.54 -17.94 5.61
N GLN A 15 4.93 -17.81 6.78
CA GLN A 15 3.79 -16.92 6.99
C GLN A 15 4.22 -15.66 7.76
N SER A 16 3.88 -14.50 7.22
CA SER A 16 3.98 -13.21 7.89
C SER A 16 2.59 -12.61 8.00
N ASN A 17 2.20 -12.16 9.18
CA ASN A 17 0.94 -11.47 9.42
C ASN A 17 1.26 -10.03 9.79
N ALA A 18 0.51 -9.07 9.23
CA ALA A 18 0.64 -7.66 9.60
C ALA A 18 -0.74 -6.99 9.64
N VAL A 19 -0.98 -6.21 10.69
CA VAL A 19 -2.10 -5.28 10.74
C VAL A 19 -1.61 -3.96 10.19
N LEU A 20 -2.11 -3.59 9.01
CA LEU A 20 -1.65 -2.41 8.28
C LEU A 20 -2.72 -1.33 8.31
N ARG A 21 -2.32 -0.08 8.52
CA ARG A 21 -3.24 1.06 8.43
C ARG A 21 -2.89 1.91 7.21
N VAL A 22 -3.85 2.07 6.31
CA VAL A 22 -3.67 2.81 5.06
C VAL A 22 -4.22 4.21 5.28
N ILE A 23 -3.31 5.18 5.39
CA ILE A 23 -3.65 6.58 5.60
C ILE A 23 -3.27 7.40 4.38
N GLY A 24 -3.90 8.56 4.23
CA GLY A 24 -3.69 9.44 3.09
C GLY A 24 -4.96 10.18 2.71
N ASP A 25 -4.81 11.21 1.88
CA ASP A 25 -5.95 12.05 1.49
C ASP A 25 -6.97 11.30 0.64
N ARG A 26 -8.14 11.91 0.43
CA ARG A 26 -9.19 11.40 -0.47
C ARG A 26 -8.65 11.17 -1.88
N SER A 27 -7.80 12.08 -2.35
CA SER A 27 -7.14 11.98 -3.65
C SER A 27 -5.99 10.99 -3.67
N SER A 28 -5.46 10.49 -2.56
CA SER A 28 -4.26 9.62 -2.58
C SER A 28 -4.49 8.27 -3.28
N GLY A 29 -5.75 7.87 -3.48
CA GLY A 29 -6.11 6.66 -4.22
C GLY A 29 -6.09 5.38 -3.37
N LYS A 30 -6.32 5.48 -2.06
CA LYS A 30 -6.32 4.34 -1.11
C LYS A 30 -7.26 3.21 -1.55
N THR A 31 -8.52 3.54 -1.79
CA THR A 31 -9.54 2.56 -2.22
C THR A 31 -9.17 1.93 -3.56
N THR A 32 -8.71 2.74 -4.52
CA THR A 32 -8.25 2.25 -5.83
C THR A 32 -7.04 1.33 -5.69
N TYR A 33 -6.08 1.69 -4.84
CA TYR A 33 -4.91 0.86 -4.53
C TYR A 33 -5.34 -0.50 -3.98
N MET A 34 -6.20 -0.52 -2.96
CA MET A 34 -6.66 -1.77 -2.33
C MET A 34 -7.51 -2.61 -3.26
N ALA A 35 -8.40 -2.00 -4.04
CA ALA A 35 -9.20 -2.69 -5.05
C ALA A 35 -8.31 -3.31 -6.15
N SER A 36 -7.31 -2.56 -6.62
CA SER A 36 -6.33 -3.04 -7.61
C SER A 36 -5.47 -4.19 -7.07
N LEU A 37 -5.06 -4.08 -5.80
CA LEU A 37 -4.31 -5.13 -5.11
C LEU A 37 -5.15 -6.39 -4.96
N ALA A 38 -6.39 -6.27 -4.47
CA ALA A 38 -7.29 -7.40 -4.28
C ALA A 38 -7.62 -8.09 -5.61
N ARG A 39 -7.84 -7.30 -6.67
CA ARG A 39 -8.17 -7.82 -8.01
C ARG A 39 -6.97 -8.44 -8.73
N TRP A 40 -5.78 -7.87 -8.51
CA TRP A 40 -4.48 -8.23 -9.11
C TRP A 40 -4.56 -8.66 -10.60
N PRO A 41 -5.05 -7.78 -11.49
CA PRO A 41 -5.37 -8.13 -12.87
C PRO A 41 -4.12 -8.24 -13.76
N ASN A 42 -4.18 -9.14 -14.75
CA ASN A 42 -3.17 -9.37 -15.79
C ASN A 42 -1.72 -9.41 -15.27
N ALA A 43 -1.52 -10.10 -14.13
CA ALA A 43 -0.21 -10.24 -13.53
C ALA A 43 0.82 -10.79 -14.52
N ASP A 44 1.99 -10.17 -14.59
CA ASP A 44 3.10 -10.70 -15.41
C ASP A 44 3.44 -12.13 -14.99
N PRO A 45 3.59 -13.09 -15.92
CA PRO A 45 4.16 -14.39 -15.60
C PRO A 45 5.49 -14.33 -14.84
N SER A 46 6.32 -13.30 -15.06
CA SER A 46 7.56 -13.05 -14.31
C SER A 46 7.35 -12.37 -12.96
N SER A 47 6.12 -11.93 -12.64
CA SER A 47 5.81 -11.28 -11.37
C SER A 47 6.18 -12.19 -10.20
N PRO A 48 6.78 -11.66 -9.12
CA PRO A 48 7.02 -12.43 -7.90
C PRO A 48 5.74 -12.87 -7.20
N VAL A 49 4.63 -12.18 -7.47
CA VAL A 49 3.33 -12.47 -6.89
C VAL A 49 2.69 -13.64 -7.62
N GLN A 50 2.35 -14.67 -6.87
CA GLN A 50 1.61 -15.84 -7.36
C GLN A 50 0.11 -15.57 -7.36
N SER A 51 -0.42 -15.04 -6.26
CA SER A 51 -1.85 -14.78 -6.10
C SER A 51 -2.11 -13.75 -5.01
N VAL A 52 -3.22 -13.03 -5.15
CA VAL A 52 -3.85 -12.27 -4.07
C VAL A 52 -5.25 -12.82 -3.91
N ILE A 53 -5.62 -13.21 -2.69
CA ILE A 53 -6.96 -13.70 -2.37
C ILE A 53 -7.53 -12.93 -1.18
N SER A 54 -8.84 -12.74 -1.18
CA SER A 54 -9.62 -12.33 -0.01
C SER A 54 -9.53 -13.38 1.11
N ILE A 55 -9.55 -12.91 2.35
CA ILE A 55 -9.69 -13.77 3.54
C ILE A 55 -11.08 -13.57 4.18
N ASN A 56 -11.75 -12.44 3.89
CA ASN A 56 -13.06 -12.11 4.43
C ASN A 56 -13.97 -11.43 3.41
N GLU A 57 -15.25 -11.27 3.78
CA GLU A 57 -16.30 -10.66 2.96
C GLU A 57 -15.94 -9.24 2.50
N ALA A 58 -15.33 -8.43 3.37
CA ALA A 58 -14.88 -7.09 3.00
C ALA A 58 -13.84 -7.13 1.87
N GLY A 59 -12.91 -8.08 1.90
CA GLY A 59 -11.96 -8.31 0.81
C GLY A 59 -12.66 -8.68 -0.51
N GLU A 60 -13.71 -9.49 -0.46
CA GLU A 60 -14.54 -9.81 -1.64
C GLU A 60 -15.28 -8.59 -2.19
N GLU A 61 -15.73 -7.68 -1.31
CA GLU A 61 -16.33 -6.42 -1.75
C GLU A 61 -15.33 -5.55 -2.53
N LEU A 62 -14.04 -5.54 -2.17
CA LEU A 62 -13.01 -4.85 -2.94
C LEU A 62 -12.82 -5.46 -4.33
N ILE A 63 -12.81 -6.80 -4.42
CA ILE A 63 -12.72 -7.51 -5.71
C ILE A 63 -13.94 -7.15 -6.57
N THR A 64 -15.12 -7.18 -5.97
CA THR A 64 -16.38 -6.84 -6.64
C THR A 64 -16.39 -5.39 -7.11
N LYS A 65 -15.94 -4.44 -6.28
CA LYS A 65 -15.79 -3.02 -6.68
C LYS A 65 -14.81 -2.86 -7.84
N ALA A 66 -13.69 -3.57 -7.81
CA ALA A 66 -12.73 -3.54 -8.92
C ALA A 66 -13.36 -4.04 -10.23
N GLN A 67 -14.07 -5.16 -10.20
CA GLN A 67 -14.73 -5.73 -11.38
C GLN A 67 -15.88 -4.86 -11.89
N ASN A 68 -16.73 -4.37 -10.99
CA ASN A 68 -17.96 -3.67 -11.37
C ASN A 68 -17.73 -2.19 -11.71
N LEU A 69 -16.68 -1.57 -11.16
CA LEU A 69 -16.45 -0.13 -11.35
C LEU A 69 -15.17 0.11 -12.13
N LEU A 70 -14.03 -0.38 -11.64
CA LEU A 70 -12.75 -0.10 -12.30
C LEU A 70 -12.69 -0.73 -13.69
N GLU A 71 -13.08 -2.00 -13.86
CA GLU A 71 -13.07 -2.62 -15.20
C GLU A 71 -14.10 -2.02 -16.18
N GLN A 72 -15.05 -1.22 -15.69
CA GLN A 72 -16.00 -0.47 -16.51
C GLN A 72 -15.53 0.97 -16.78
N GLY A 73 -14.35 1.36 -16.29
CA GLY A 73 -13.84 2.73 -16.41
C GLY A 73 -14.58 3.73 -15.51
N LEU A 74 -15.17 3.27 -14.41
CA LEU A 74 -15.88 4.12 -13.45
C LEU A 74 -15.00 4.46 -12.24
N THR A 75 -15.37 5.53 -11.53
CA THR A 75 -14.74 5.93 -10.28
C THR A 75 -15.25 5.10 -9.11
N LEU A 76 -14.37 4.80 -8.16
CA LEU A 76 -14.81 4.28 -6.86
C LEU A 76 -15.34 5.43 -6.01
N GLU A 77 -16.44 5.17 -5.31
CA GLU A 77 -16.98 6.11 -4.33
C GLU A 77 -15.97 6.32 -3.19
N PRO A 78 -15.75 7.58 -2.77
CA PRO A 78 -14.89 7.87 -1.63
C PRO A 78 -15.42 7.26 -0.33
N SER A 79 -14.50 6.88 0.57
CA SER A 79 -14.85 6.38 1.90
C SER A 79 -15.71 7.37 2.67
N ASN A 80 -16.76 6.86 3.33
CA ASN A 80 -17.72 7.69 4.04
C ASN A 80 -17.09 8.30 5.30
N LEU A 81 -17.35 9.60 5.50
CA LEU A 81 -16.83 10.41 6.59
C LEU A 81 -17.40 10.02 7.96
N ASP A 82 -18.68 9.66 8.02
CA ASP A 82 -19.41 9.50 9.29
C ASP A 82 -19.42 8.05 9.81
N THR A 83 -18.54 7.18 9.30
CA THR A 83 -18.49 5.78 9.74
C THR A 83 -17.65 5.64 10.99
N ASP A 84 -18.25 5.13 12.07
CA ASP A 84 -17.57 4.74 13.30
C ASP A 84 -16.42 3.74 12.98
N VAL A 85 -15.26 3.90 13.61
CA VAL A 85 -14.08 3.00 13.46
C VAL A 85 -14.43 1.54 13.73
N LEU A 86 -15.33 1.30 14.67
CA LEU A 86 -15.80 -0.03 15.02
C LEU A 86 -16.68 -0.65 13.92
N GLN A 87 -17.29 0.19 13.08
CA GLN A 87 -18.08 -0.22 11.93
C GLN A 87 -17.28 -0.23 10.62
N MET A 88 -16.06 0.32 10.62
CA MET A 88 -15.17 0.25 9.48
C MET A 88 -14.70 -1.18 9.24
N LYS A 89 -14.90 -1.64 8.00
CA LYS A 89 -14.51 -2.97 7.57
C LYS A 89 -13.00 -3.09 7.49
N ASP A 90 -12.44 -4.09 8.16
CA ASP A 90 -11.07 -4.55 7.92
C ASP A 90 -11.04 -5.37 6.62
N TYR A 91 -10.36 -4.87 5.59
CA TYR A 91 -10.14 -5.60 4.35
C TYR A 91 -8.98 -6.57 4.55
N SER A 92 -9.27 -7.88 4.59
CA SER A 92 -8.25 -8.91 4.81
C SER A 92 -7.87 -9.62 3.51
N LEU A 93 -6.59 -9.56 3.15
CA LEU A 93 -6.04 -10.18 1.94
C LEU A 93 -4.86 -11.09 2.29
N ARG A 94 -4.71 -12.18 1.54
CA ARG A 94 -3.50 -13.01 1.52
C ARG A 94 -2.78 -12.83 0.20
N ILE A 95 -1.54 -12.37 0.27
CA ILE A 95 -0.63 -12.28 -0.87
C ILE A 95 0.33 -13.45 -0.79
N THR A 96 0.37 -14.27 -1.84
CA THR A 96 1.30 -15.40 -1.95
C THR A 96 2.38 -15.04 -2.95
N LEU A 97 3.65 -15.13 -2.53
CA LEU A 97 4.82 -14.94 -3.39
C LEU A 97 5.38 -16.28 -3.85
N LYS A 98 5.85 -16.34 -5.10
CA LYS A 98 6.48 -17.55 -5.66
C LYS A 98 7.78 -17.84 -4.90
N ALA A 99 8.04 -19.14 -4.70
CA ALA A 99 9.15 -19.60 -3.87
C ALA A 99 10.53 -19.14 -4.32
N GLN A 100 10.75 -18.98 -5.63
CA GLN A 100 12.02 -18.47 -6.18
C GLN A 100 12.33 -17.01 -5.79
N PHE A 101 11.35 -16.30 -5.23
CA PHE A 101 11.48 -14.94 -4.71
C PHE A 101 11.31 -14.90 -3.17
N SER A 102 11.36 -16.06 -2.52
CA SER A 102 11.26 -16.20 -1.06
C SER A 102 12.67 -16.22 -0.45
N TRP A 103 12.95 -15.23 0.38
CA TRP A 103 14.32 -14.81 0.71
C TRP A 103 14.98 -15.60 1.85
N LYS A 104 15.00 -16.94 1.79
CA LYS A 104 15.80 -17.73 2.74
C LYS A 104 16.74 -18.72 2.06
N ASN A 105 18.03 -18.36 2.12
CA ASN A 105 19.25 -19.18 2.09
C ASN A 105 19.91 -19.57 0.75
N PRO A 106 21.23 -19.28 0.57
CA PRO A 106 22.07 -19.93 -0.44
C PRO A 106 22.35 -21.43 -0.15
N LYS A 107 21.71 -21.98 0.90
CA LYS A 107 21.65 -23.42 1.25
C LYS A 107 20.21 -23.96 1.23
N ALA A 108 19.29 -23.33 0.47
CA ALA A 108 17.97 -23.87 0.23
C ALA A 108 18.09 -25.09 -0.71
N THR A 109 18.42 -26.22 -0.09
CA THR A 109 18.28 -27.55 -0.67
C THR A 109 16.84 -27.73 -1.11
N ILE A 110 16.62 -27.92 -2.41
CA ILE A 110 15.44 -28.52 -3.07
C ILE A 110 14.17 -28.52 -2.19
N GLY A 111 13.50 -27.37 -2.15
CA GLY A 111 12.28 -27.18 -1.36
C GLY A 111 11.72 -25.78 -1.54
N SER A 112 10.89 -25.58 -2.56
CA SER A 112 10.23 -24.32 -2.91
C SER A 112 9.26 -23.87 -1.81
N GLN A 113 9.69 -23.01 -0.89
CA GLN A 113 8.84 -22.49 0.19
C GLN A 113 8.13 -21.21 -0.24
N LEU A 114 6.80 -21.19 -0.26
CA LEU A 114 6.00 -20.00 -0.56
C LEU A 114 6.01 -19.02 0.62
N VAL A 115 5.98 -17.71 0.34
CA VAL A 115 5.79 -16.66 1.36
C VAL A 115 4.35 -16.17 1.31
N ASN A 116 3.66 -16.22 2.44
CA ASN A 116 2.30 -15.72 2.60
C ASN A 116 2.31 -14.46 3.47
N LEU A 117 1.83 -13.34 2.90
CA LEU A 117 1.58 -12.10 3.63
C LEU A 117 0.08 -12.00 3.88
N ASN A 118 -0.34 -12.11 5.14
CA ASN A 118 -1.73 -11.83 5.50
C ASN A 118 -1.80 -10.40 6.03
N ILE A 119 -2.57 -9.56 5.36
CA ILE A 119 -2.78 -8.16 5.72
C ILE A 119 -4.22 -7.94 6.13
N SER A 120 -4.41 -7.15 7.18
CA SER A 120 -5.69 -6.53 7.50
C SER A 120 -5.53 -5.03 7.35
N SER A 121 -6.31 -4.41 6.47
CA SER A 121 -6.23 -2.96 6.20
C SER A 121 -7.56 -2.26 6.35
N LYS A 122 -7.55 -1.06 6.94
CA LYS A 122 -8.69 -0.15 6.96
C LYS A 122 -8.47 1.02 6.01
N ASP A 123 -9.55 1.44 5.36
CA ASP A 123 -9.61 2.59 4.47
C ASP A 123 -10.18 3.79 5.21
N TYR A 124 -9.33 4.57 5.86
CA TYR A 124 -9.81 5.76 6.59
C TYR A 124 -10.28 6.85 5.64
N ALA A 125 -11.18 7.70 6.14
CA ALA A 125 -11.55 8.95 5.48
C ALA A 125 -10.32 9.75 5.04
N GLY A 126 -10.45 10.41 3.89
CA GLY A 126 -9.38 11.17 3.25
C GLY A 126 -9.07 12.51 3.92
N GLU A 127 -9.76 12.82 5.00
CA GLU A 127 -9.71 14.06 5.74
C GLU A 127 -8.76 13.93 6.95
N PHE A 128 -8.21 12.74 7.19
CA PHE A 128 -7.36 12.40 8.34
C PHE A 128 -6.33 13.46 8.73
N PHE A 129 -5.51 13.94 7.78
CA PHE A 129 -4.49 14.94 8.10
C PHE A 129 -5.06 16.33 8.36
N THR A 130 -6.11 16.71 7.64
CA THR A 130 -6.85 17.95 7.88
C THR A 130 -7.49 17.90 9.27
N ASP A 131 -8.06 16.77 9.66
CA ASP A 131 -8.70 16.57 10.96
C ASP A 131 -7.69 16.56 12.10
N LEU A 132 -6.52 15.94 11.92
CA LEU A 132 -5.39 16.04 12.86
C LEU A 132 -4.95 17.49 13.15
N LEU A 133 -5.14 18.40 12.17
CA LEU A 133 -4.77 19.80 12.31
C LEU A 133 -5.88 20.66 12.91
N TYR A 134 -7.13 20.43 12.54
CA TYR A 134 -8.23 21.36 12.80
C TYR A 134 -9.34 20.80 13.69
N GLN A 135 -9.42 19.48 13.90
CA GLN A 135 -10.46 18.81 14.68
C GLN A 135 -9.94 18.18 15.97
N THR A 136 -9.00 18.86 16.66
CA THR A 136 -8.52 18.43 17.97
C THR A 136 -9.67 18.26 18.96
N GLY A 137 -9.83 17.06 19.52
CA GLY A 137 -10.91 16.72 20.45
C GLY A 137 -12.09 15.96 19.85
N SER A 138 -12.09 15.71 18.54
CA SER A 138 -13.03 14.77 17.90
C SER A 138 -12.78 13.34 18.41
N SER A 139 -13.84 12.68 18.91
CA SER A 139 -13.75 11.28 19.36
C SER A 139 -13.38 10.35 18.22
N GLN A 140 -13.95 10.58 17.03
CA GLN A 140 -13.67 9.80 15.84
C GLN A 140 -12.19 9.90 15.43
N LEU A 141 -11.62 11.11 15.49
CA LEU A 141 -10.20 11.30 15.20
C LEU A 141 -9.31 10.58 16.24
N SER A 142 -9.71 10.60 17.51
CA SER A 142 -9.00 9.84 18.56
C SER A 142 -9.02 8.36 18.26
N ASP A 143 -10.18 7.79 17.93
CA ASP A 143 -10.32 6.37 17.60
C ASP A 143 -9.48 5.98 16.38
N TYR A 144 -9.42 6.85 15.36
CA TYR A 144 -8.59 6.63 14.16
C TYR A 144 -7.11 6.60 14.52
N LEU A 145 -6.69 7.56 15.35
CA LEU A 145 -5.32 7.66 15.80
C LEU A 145 -4.96 6.45 16.64
N ASP A 146 -5.77 6.09 17.63
CA ASP A 146 -5.54 4.93 18.51
C ASP A 146 -5.43 3.62 17.71
N ASP A 147 -6.28 3.43 16.70
CA ASP A 147 -6.19 2.27 15.81
C ASP A 147 -4.92 2.27 14.94
N CYS A 148 -4.46 3.44 14.48
CA CYS A 148 -3.15 3.59 13.84
C CYS A 148 -2.00 3.29 14.81
N LEU A 149 -2.13 3.71 16.07
CA LEU A 149 -1.15 3.44 17.10
C LEU A 149 -1.04 1.95 17.39
N GLN A 150 -2.10 1.14 17.31
CA GLN A 150 -2.02 -0.32 17.52
C GLN A 150 -1.49 -1.12 16.31
N ALA A 151 -1.31 -0.47 15.15
CA ALA A 151 -0.92 -1.14 13.92
C ALA A 151 0.52 -1.66 13.93
N THR A 152 0.77 -2.78 13.24
CA THR A 152 2.12 -3.30 12.98
C THR A 152 2.88 -2.41 12.01
N GLY A 153 2.18 -1.78 11.07
CA GLY A 153 2.77 -0.91 10.07
C GLY A 153 1.77 0.10 9.52
N ILE A 154 2.29 1.27 9.16
CA ILE A 154 1.50 2.34 8.55
C ILE A 154 1.91 2.49 7.10
N MET A 155 0.93 2.48 6.21
CA MET A 155 1.11 2.75 4.80
C MET A 155 0.56 4.14 4.51
N PHE A 156 1.45 5.10 4.30
CA PHE A 156 1.07 6.48 4.01
C PHE A 156 1.07 6.72 2.50
N LEU A 157 -0.12 6.82 1.92
CA LEU A 157 -0.31 7.08 0.49
C LEU A 157 -0.43 8.59 0.24
N ILE A 158 0.32 9.07 -0.74
CA ILE A 158 0.23 10.44 -1.27
C ILE A 158 0.11 10.37 -2.78
N ASP A 159 -0.80 11.16 -3.37
CA ASP A 159 -0.78 11.39 -4.81
C ASP A 159 0.53 12.09 -5.20
N GLY A 160 1.37 11.47 -6.04
CA GLY A 160 2.64 12.06 -6.43
C GLY A 160 2.53 13.45 -7.08
N ASN A 161 1.35 13.85 -7.54
CA ASN A 161 1.08 15.17 -8.12
C ASN A 161 0.60 16.22 -7.11
N SER A 162 0.22 15.85 -5.88
CA SER A 162 -0.28 16.78 -4.85
C SER A 162 0.83 17.49 -4.06
N HIS A 163 2.03 17.65 -4.64
CA HIS A 163 3.19 18.34 -4.04
C HIS A 163 2.90 19.74 -3.43
N ARG A 164 1.84 20.42 -3.88
CA ARG A 164 1.38 21.69 -3.27
C ARG A 164 0.79 21.53 -1.86
N LYS A 165 0.59 20.30 -1.40
CA LYS A 165 0.15 19.94 -0.05
C LYS A 165 1.29 19.48 0.86
N ASP A 166 2.55 19.52 0.42
CA ASP A 166 3.71 19.05 1.20
C ASP A 166 3.77 19.63 2.62
N LEU A 167 3.52 20.95 2.78
CA LEU A 167 3.49 21.58 4.11
C LEU A 167 2.33 21.08 4.99
N GLU A 168 1.15 20.86 4.39
CA GLU A 168 -0.04 20.35 5.10
C GLU A 168 0.18 18.90 5.53
N TYR A 169 0.71 18.06 4.63
CA TYR A 169 1.11 16.70 4.96
C TYR A 169 2.17 16.65 6.04
N ALA A 170 3.19 17.50 5.95
CA ALA A 170 4.24 17.57 6.96
C ALA A 170 3.67 17.96 8.32
N ALA A 171 2.75 18.93 8.38
CA ALA A 171 2.14 19.38 9.63
C ALA A 171 1.27 18.27 10.26
N GLY A 172 0.43 17.60 9.48
CA GLY A 172 -0.39 16.49 9.99
C GLY A 172 0.45 15.26 10.37
N LEU A 173 1.49 14.95 9.58
CA LEU A 173 2.42 13.87 9.88
C LEU A 173 3.15 14.11 11.20
N ASP A 174 3.53 15.35 11.51
CA ASP A 174 4.16 15.71 12.80
C ASP A 174 3.32 15.28 14.01
N LYS A 175 1.99 15.46 13.91
CA LYS A 175 1.05 15.04 14.96
C LYS A 175 1.00 13.52 15.09
N LEU A 176 0.94 12.81 13.96
CA LEU A 176 0.94 11.35 13.94
C LEU A 176 2.24 10.78 14.53
N LEU A 177 3.40 11.28 14.12
CA LEU A 177 4.71 10.83 14.61
C LEU A 177 4.85 11.10 16.11
N THR A 178 4.43 12.27 16.58
CA THR A 178 4.42 12.59 18.02
C THR A 178 3.53 11.62 18.81
N ALA A 179 2.38 11.22 18.27
CA ALA A 179 1.51 10.24 18.91
C ALA A 179 2.14 8.84 18.93
N LEU A 180 2.78 8.43 17.83
CA LEU A 180 3.50 7.15 17.73
C LEU A 180 4.63 7.05 18.74
N ASP A 181 5.36 8.14 18.97
CA ASP A 181 6.47 8.19 19.94
C ASP A 181 6.00 8.06 21.39
N ARG A 182 4.79 8.55 21.69
CA ARG A 182 4.19 8.49 23.02
C ARG A 182 3.49 7.17 23.32
N ALA A 183 3.08 6.45 22.28
CA ALA A 183 2.37 5.20 22.42
C ALA A 183 3.33 4.09 22.86
N ASP A 184 3.18 3.65 24.11
CA ASP A 184 3.96 2.56 24.69
C ASP A 184 3.48 1.22 24.12
N ILE A 185 4.04 0.83 22.97
CA ILE A 185 3.75 -0.47 22.35
C ILE A 185 5.03 -1.29 22.32
N ASN A 186 4.95 -2.43 23.01
CA ASN A 186 5.87 -3.58 23.01
C ASN A 186 6.95 -3.52 21.91
N ALA A 187 8.20 -3.22 22.29
CA ALA A 187 9.53 -3.53 21.70
C ALA A 187 9.73 -3.70 20.17
N LEU A 188 8.73 -3.54 19.32
CA LEU A 188 8.75 -3.72 17.88
C LEU A 188 8.94 -2.35 17.25
N THR A 189 9.99 -2.23 16.44
CA THR A 189 10.27 -1.02 15.67
C THR A 189 9.08 -0.68 14.78
N ARG A 190 8.50 0.50 14.98
CA ARG A 190 7.43 1.06 14.15
C ARG A 190 7.91 1.17 12.70
N LYS A 191 7.05 0.83 11.73
CA LYS A 191 7.37 0.95 10.31
C LYS A 191 6.35 1.81 9.58
N ILE A 192 6.85 2.79 8.82
CA ILE A 192 6.04 3.63 7.94
C ILE A 192 6.55 3.48 6.50
N SER A 193 5.71 3.03 5.58
CA SER A 193 6.03 3.08 4.16
C SER A 193 5.39 4.32 3.54
N LEU A 194 6.19 5.24 3.02
CA LEU A 194 5.67 6.36 2.22
C LEU A 194 5.51 5.90 0.77
N VAL A 195 4.27 5.92 0.27
CA VAL A 195 3.90 5.41 -1.05
C VAL A 195 3.40 6.55 -1.93
N LEU A 196 4.18 6.89 -2.96
CA LEU A 196 3.76 7.83 -4.00
C LEU A 196 2.89 7.09 -5.02
N THR A 197 1.62 7.46 -5.09
CA THR A 197 0.65 6.87 -6.01
C THR A 197 0.58 7.63 -7.33
N LYS A 198 -0.10 7.04 -8.31
CA LYS A 198 -0.31 7.59 -9.66
C LYS A 198 0.96 7.75 -10.49
N CYS A 199 1.95 6.91 -10.21
CA CYS A 199 3.25 6.98 -10.86
C CYS A 199 3.22 6.56 -12.35
N GLU A 200 2.08 6.13 -12.88
CA GLU A 200 1.85 6.01 -14.33
C GLU A 200 1.91 7.36 -15.06
N GLN A 201 1.66 8.47 -14.36
CA GLN A 201 1.70 9.78 -14.98
C GLN A 201 3.13 10.16 -15.38
N SER A 202 3.27 10.74 -16.57
CA SER A 202 4.58 11.05 -17.19
C SER A 202 5.51 11.89 -16.30
N SER A 203 4.96 12.82 -15.52
CA SER A 203 5.70 13.66 -14.57
C SER A 203 6.35 12.90 -13.41
N LEU A 204 5.90 11.67 -13.13
CA LEU A 204 6.35 10.82 -12.04
C LEU A 204 7.08 9.58 -12.58
N TRP A 205 6.59 9.04 -13.69
CA TRP A 205 7.10 7.81 -14.32
C TRP A 205 8.62 7.83 -14.55
N VAL A 206 9.18 8.97 -14.98
CA VAL A 206 10.63 9.10 -15.24
C VAL A 206 11.48 8.70 -14.04
N ASN A 207 11.03 9.00 -12.82
CA ASN A 207 11.76 8.74 -11.59
C ASN A 207 11.05 7.71 -10.69
N CYS A 208 10.07 6.96 -11.20
CA CYS A 208 9.33 5.99 -10.39
C CYS A 208 10.26 4.90 -9.80
N HIS A 209 11.32 4.56 -10.52
CA HIS A 209 12.36 3.61 -10.09
C HIS A 209 13.30 4.15 -8.98
N LYS A 210 13.17 5.42 -8.59
CA LYS A 210 13.93 6.06 -7.51
C LYS A 210 12.98 6.69 -6.49
N PRO A 211 12.23 5.89 -5.72
CA PRO A 211 11.15 6.38 -4.87
C PRO A 211 11.61 7.40 -3.82
N ALA A 212 12.74 7.16 -3.15
CA ALA A 212 13.27 8.09 -2.15
C ALA A 212 13.62 9.46 -2.77
N PHE A 213 14.30 9.45 -3.92
CA PHE A 213 14.60 10.68 -4.67
C PHE A 213 13.32 11.40 -5.10
N LEU A 214 12.32 10.66 -5.60
CA LEU A 214 11.06 11.27 -6.02
C LEU A 214 10.29 11.86 -4.83
N ALA A 215 10.30 11.18 -3.68
CA ALA A 215 9.71 11.67 -2.44
C ALA A 215 10.40 12.94 -1.96
N GLU A 216 11.73 12.98 -1.92
CA GLU A 216 12.49 14.18 -1.55
C GLU A 216 12.23 15.34 -2.53
N ALA A 217 12.20 15.07 -3.83
CA ALA A 217 12.02 16.09 -4.86
C ALA A 217 10.60 16.67 -4.88
N ARG A 218 9.57 15.87 -4.58
CA ARG A 218 8.15 16.27 -4.64
C ARG A 218 7.61 16.73 -3.29
N PHE A 219 8.07 16.11 -2.20
CA PHE A 219 7.57 16.32 -0.84
C PHE A 219 8.74 16.49 0.15
N PRO A 220 9.58 17.52 -0.02
CA PRO A 220 10.79 17.70 0.78
C PRO A 220 10.49 17.85 2.28
N GLN A 221 9.36 18.45 2.68
CA GLN A 221 9.04 18.63 4.10
C GLN A 221 8.59 17.32 4.75
N VAL A 222 7.72 16.55 4.08
CA VAL A 222 7.35 15.19 4.52
C VAL A 222 8.59 14.31 4.60
N TYR A 223 9.42 14.31 3.56
CA TYR A 223 10.64 13.51 3.50
C TYR A 223 11.56 13.80 4.69
N ARG A 224 11.84 15.08 4.98
CA ARG A 224 12.67 15.49 6.11
C ARG A 224 12.10 15.04 7.45
N LYS A 225 10.79 15.18 7.69
CA LYS A 225 10.17 14.74 8.95
C LYS A 225 10.33 13.24 9.18
N LEU A 226 10.08 12.44 8.15
CA LEU A 226 10.26 10.99 8.21
C LEU A 226 11.73 10.60 8.43
N GLN A 227 12.67 11.27 7.75
CA GLN A 227 14.11 11.04 7.94
C GLN A 227 14.56 11.38 9.37
N THR A 228 14.14 12.52 9.91
CA THR A 228 14.45 12.90 11.29
C THR A 228 13.91 11.87 12.28
N TRP A 229 12.65 11.45 12.12
CA TRP A 229 12.02 10.46 12.99
C TRP A 229 12.71 9.08 12.93
N GLN A 230 13.17 8.68 11.75
CA GLN A 230 14.00 7.48 11.62
C GLN A 230 15.37 7.64 12.33
N GLN A 231 16.01 8.81 12.17
CA GLN A 231 17.34 9.08 12.74
C GLN A 231 17.34 9.15 14.27
N THR A 232 16.22 9.54 14.90
CA THR A 232 16.07 9.49 16.36
C THR A 232 15.84 8.08 16.90
N GLY A 233 15.74 7.07 16.02
CA GLY A 233 15.51 5.67 16.38
C GLY A 233 14.07 5.36 16.76
N ALA A 234 13.12 6.28 16.51
CA ALA A 234 11.72 6.09 16.86
C ALA A 234 10.99 5.08 15.95
N GLY A 235 11.52 4.84 14.75
CA GLY A 235 11.01 3.83 13.85
C GLY A 235 11.84 3.70 12.57
N SER A 236 11.29 2.96 11.61
CA SER A 236 11.87 2.74 10.29
C SER A 236 10.93 3.27 9.20
N VAL A 237 11.52 3.82 8.15
CA VAL A 237 10.82 4.38 7.00
C VAL A 237 11.44 3.87 5.71
N ASP A 238 10.61 3.48 4.74
CA ASP A 238 11.06 3.29 3.36
C ASP A 238 10.05 3.90 2.38
N TYR A 239 10.51 4.12 1.15
CA TYR A 239 9.85 4.89 0.12
C TYR A 239 9.53 3.99 -1.08
N PHE A 240 8.31 4.13 -1.58
CA PHE A 240 7.79 3.33 -2.69
C PHE A 240 7.04 4.19 -3.69
N THR A 241 7.00 3.72 -4.92
CA THR A 241 6.16 4.26 -5.98
C THR A 241 5.20 3.18 -6.44
N THR A 242 4.00 3.59 -6.85
CA THR A 242 3.00 2.64 -7.34
C THR A 242 2.09 3.27 -8.37
N SER A 243 1.55 2.41 -9.23
CA SER A 243 0.38 2.71 -10.03
C SER A 243 -0.68 1.63 -9.83
N ALA A 244 -1.88 2.09 -9.52
CA ALA A 244 -3.05 1.25 -9.47
C ALA A 244 -3.58 0.90 -10.88
N PHE A 245 -3.27 1.68 -11.92
CA PHE A 245 -3.77 1.46 -13.28
C PHE A 245 -2.73 0.89 -14.25
N GLY A 246 -1.44 1.20 -14.04
CA GLY A 246 -0.34 0.77 -14.87
C GLY A 246 -0.09 1.63 -16.10
N MET A 247 0.79 1.12 -16.96
CA MET A 247 1.17 1.70 -18.25
C MET A 247 0.67 0.81 -19.40
N LEU A 248 0.38 1.41 -20.55
CA LEU A 248 0.17 0.71 -21.82
C LEU A 248 1.40 0.84 -22.69
N GLY A 249 1.72 -0.24 -23.41
CA GLY A 249 2.80 -0.25 -24.40
C GLY A 249 4.21 -0.38 -23.79
N ASN A 250 5.09 -1.13 -24.47
CA ASN A 250 6.45 -1.37 -23.99
C ASN A 250 7.48 -0.42 -24.62
N LYS A 251 7.28 -0.06 -25.90
CA LYS A 251 8.22 0.80 -26.66
C LYS A 251 7.94 2.29 -26.45
N TYR A 252 6.65 2.64 -26.35
CA TYR A 252 6.18 4.00 -26.09
C TYR A 252 5.17 3.91 -24.93
N PRO A 253 5.66 3.88 -23.69
CA PRO A 253 4.80 3.70 -22.53
C PRO A 253 3.89 4.92 -22.38
N GLU A 254 2.58 4.69 -22.35
CA GLU A 254 1.57 5.69 -22.05
C GLU A 254 0.82 5.33 -20.77
N PRO A 255 0.33 6.29 -19.98
CA PRO A 255 -0.47 5.99 -18.79
C PRO A 255 -1.75 5.23 -19.17
N ASN A 256 -2.10 4.15 -18.45
CA ASN A 256 -3.36 3.45 -18.63
C ASN A 256 -4.53 4.17 -17.94
N MET A 257 -4.69 5.47 -18.20
CA MET A 257 -5.70 6.28 -17.54
C MET A 257 -6.30 7.36 -18.44
N ASN A 258 -7.56 7.69 -18.18
CA ASN A 258 -8.20 8.91 -18.66
C ASN A 258 -8.31 9.90 -17.51
N LEU A 259 -7.80 11.11 -17.72
CA LEU A 259 -7.82 12.18 -16.74
C LEU A 259 -9.25 12.74 -16.63
N LEU A 260 -9.80 12.76 -15.41
CA LEU A 260 -11.07 13.41 -15.12
C LEU A 260 -10.85 14.85 -14.62
N SER A 261 -9.91 15.02 -13.69
CA SER A 261 -9.57 16.34 -13.15
C SER A 261 -8.14 16.39 -12.63
N ARG A 262 -7.59 17.62 -12.58
CA ARG A 262 -6.28 17.91 -12.00
C ARG A 262 -6.36 19.22 -11.24
N GLY A 263 -5.90 19.21 -9.99
CA GLY A 263 -5.94 20.38 -9.12
C GLY A 263 -4.82 20.39 -8.09
N ARG A 264 -4.97 21.26 -7.09
CA ARG A 264 -4.06 21.32 -5.94
C ARG A 264 -4.02 20.00 -5.18
N ASP A 265 -5.18 19.36 -5.05
CA ASP A 265 -5.36 18.13 -4.28
C ASP A 265 -4.84 16.89 -5.02
N GLY A 266 -4.38 17.04 -6.27
CA GLY A 266 -3.87 15.94 -7.08
C GLY A 266 -4.70 15.70 -8.33
N VAL A 267 -4.82 14.44 -8.73
CA VAL A 267 -5.38 14.01 -10.01
C VAL A 267 -6.52 13.01 -9.81
N ALA A 268 -7.69 13.24 -10.38
CA ALA A 268 -8.74 12.21 -10.50
C ALA A 268 -8.69 11.57 -11.88
N ALA A 269 -8.76 10.25 -11.94
CA ALA A 269 -8.65 9.49 -13.17
C ALA A 269 -9.41 8.16 -13.09
N ILE A 270 -9.77 7.65 -14.27
CA ILE A 270 -10.31 6.30 -14.47
C ILE A 270 -9.36 5.51 -15.37
N ILE A 271 -9.44 4.19 -15.34
CA ILE A 271 -8.64 3.35 -16.22
C ILE A 271 -9.04 3.55 -17.69
N LYS A 272 -8.05 3.56 -18.59
CA LYS A 272 -8.27 3.76 -20.03
C LYS A 272 -8.60 2.46 -20.75
N ASP A 273 -7.85 1.40 -20.49
CA ASP A 273 -8.00 0.07 -21.07
C ASP A 273 -7.94 -1.01 -19.96
N PRO A 274 -9.10 -1.43 -19.44
CA PRO A 274 -9.23 -2.51 -18.46
C PRO A 274 -8.64 -3.85 -18.93
N ARG A 275 -8.66 -4.15 -20.23
CA ARG A 275 -8.17 -5.43 -20.75
C ARG A 275 -6.66 -5.53 -20.67
N ARG A 276 -5.98 -4.38 -20.61
CA ARG A 276 -4.52 -4.26 -20.47
C ARG A 276 -4.14 -3.69 -19.10
N TRP A 277 -5.08 -3.75 -18.14
CA TRP A 277 -4.86 -3.29 -16.78
C TRP A 277 -3.77 -4.10 -16.10
N ARG A 278 -2.65 -3.45 -15.78
CA ARG A 278 -1.52 -4.09 -15.12
C ARG A 278 -0.92 -3.13 -14.09
N PRO A 279 -1.37 -3.17 -12.83
CA PRO A 279 -0.81 -2.32 -11.78
C PRO A 279 0.64 -2.71 -11.47
N PHE A 280 1.37 -1.81 -10.82
CA PHE A 280 2.74 -2.08 -10.36
C PHE A 280 3.04 -1.49 -9.00
N GLY A 281 4.03 -2.06 -8.30
CA GLY A 281 4.53 -1.55 -7.02
C GLY A 281 3.56 -1.69 -5.84
N LEU A 282 2.41 -2.34 -6.00
CA LEU A 282 1.41 -2.48 -4.92
C LEU A 282 1.87 -3.46 -3.80
N VAL A 283 2.76 -4.41 -4.08
CA VAL A 283 3.15 -5.44 -3.09
C VAL A 283 4.43 -5.08 -2.35
N ALA A 284 5.33 -4.31 -2.97
CA ALA A 284 6.59 -3.89 -2.35
C ALA A 284 6.45 -3.22 -0.97
N PRO A 285 5.60 -2.19 -0.77
CA PRO A 285 5.45 -1.55 0.54
C PRO A 285 4.90 -2.52 1.59
N ILE A 286 3.97 -3.41 1.21
CA ILE A 286 3.38 -4.40 2.10
C ILE A 286 4.42 -5.41 2.56
N TYR A 287 5.20 -5.93 1.61
CA TYR A 287 6.28 -6.87 1.91
C TYR A 287 7.28 -6.27 2.89
N TRP A 288 7.68 -5.02 2.68
CA TRP A 288 8.61 -4.32 3.57
C TRP A 288 8.00 -4.07 4.96
N LEU A 289 6.73 -3.65 5.05
CA LEU A 289 6.07 -3.50 6.35
C LEU A 289 6.04 -4.83 7.12
N CYS A 290 5.77 -5.94 6.43
CA CYS A 290 5.73 -7.27 7.03
C CYS A 290 7.11 -7.78 7.47
N THR A 291 8.13 -7.63 6.62
CA THR A 291 9.43 -8.30 6.79
C THR A 291 10.54 -7.39 7.29
N GLY A 292 10.44 -6.09 7.04
CA GLY A 292 11.53 -5.12 7.22
C GLY A 292 12.57 -5.14 6.10
N GLU A 293 12.40 -5.99 5.09
CA GLU A 293 13.37 -6.19 4.02
C GLU A 293 12.81 -5.74 2.66
N ARG A 294 13.69 -5.32 1.75
CA ARG A 294 13.30 -4.85 0.42
C ARG A 294 13.64 -5.85 -0.67
N HIS A 295 12.62 -6.28 -1.43
CA HIS A 295 12.80 -7.20 -2.54
C HIS A 295 12.72 -6.49 -3.90
N LYS A 296 13.85 -6.36 -4.59
CA LYS A 296 13.97 -5.57 -5.84
C LYS A 296 13.00 -5.96 -6.94
N GLU A 297 12.64 -7.25 -7.05
CA GLU A 297 11.67 -7.69 -8.08
C GLU A 297 10.24 -7.23 -7.79
N LEU A 298 9.90 -6.91 -6.53
CA LEU A 298 8.59 -6.35 -6.18
C LEU A 298 8.51 -4.86 -6.51
N ASP A 299 9.65 -4.19 -6.65
CA ASP A 299 9.74 -2.79 -7.10
C ASP A 299 9.61 -2.65 -8.63
N LYS A 300 9.66 -3.75 -9.38
CA LYS A 300 9.52 -3.75 -10.85
C LYS A 300 8.04 -3.73 -11.26
N GLY A 301 7.68 -2.86 -12.20
CA GLY A 301 6.37 -2.83 -12.86
C GLY A 301 6.40 -3.45 -14.25
#